data_AF-A0A7M3MFL5-F1
#
_entry.id   AF-A0A7M3MFL5-F1
#
_cell.length_a   1.000
_cell.length_b   1.000
_cell.length_c   1.000
_cell.angle_alpha   90.00
_cell.angle_beta   90.00
_cell.angle_gamma   90.00
#
_symmetry.space_group_name_H-M   'P 1'
#
loop_
_entity.id
_entity.type
_entity.pdbx_description
1 polymer ?
#
loop_
_entity_poly.entity_id
_entity_poly.type
_entity_poly.pdbx_seq_one_letter_code
_entity_poly.pdbx_strand_id
1 'polypeptide(L)'
;MFRIRRVFDDLLPRDARTIGQVQALLRDRFPAVSEQEVRQLPAQLRDPLKHRFRTVLFAAESAERLAGFALMLHVPDVGFCWLDYIATQEGVAGRGVGGALYERVREEARFLGEAGLFCESLPADAEHCRDPDIRRENRARLRFYERLGVRIVANTAYETPLIEEPAPCPPHLLFDPLSADRPLSRDIARRVVRTILERKYGERCPEGYIDAVAESFRDDPVRLAEPRYAKPSNHALPRVSPQVVLTVNDRHDIHHVRERGYVESPARIDAILRKIEPSGLFERIRVRQYSLRHATAVHDAGMVGYFRAVCAKLGEKEAVYPYVFPIRNQTRPPRELPRRAGYYVIDTFTPLSRNAFLAARRAVDCALTAADAVLEGVRLGYALVRPPGHHAERRAFGGFCYLNSTAIAANHLAEFGRVAVLDVDFHHGNGTQDIFYERSDVLTISIHGHPNGAYSYFSGFASERGEGQGRGYNVNFPLPDGVDGEGYRAVLNRAVKRIARFKPRFLVVALGLDTAKGDPTGAWGLIPADFEKNGRMLGHLGLPTLVVQEGGYRTASLGANCLAFFRGLSEGVRERTRNTEQTI
;
A
#
# COMPACT_ATOMS: atom_id res chain seq x y z
N MET A 1 16.30 13.43 -10.07
CA MET A 1 14.89 13.15 -10.39
C MET A 1 14.16 13.04 -9.06
N PHE A 2 13.05 13.75 -8.87
CA PHE A 2 12.29 13.73 -7.62
C PHE A 2 11.14 12.71 -7.72
N ARG A 3 10.76 12.09 -6.61
CA ARG A 3 9.59 11.20 -6.50
C ARG A 3 8.54 11.87 -5.64
N ILE A 4 7.29 11.87 -6.08
CA ILE A 4 6.17 12.32 -5.25
C ILE A 4 5.54 11.09 -4.61
N ARG A 5 5.35 11.13 -3.30
CA ARG A 5 4.64 10.08 -2.56
C ARG A 5 3.66 10.69 -1.58
N ARG A 6 2.61 9.93 -1.25
CA ARG A 6 1.71 10.27 -0.15
C ARG A 6 2.37 9.91 1.17
N VAL A 7 2.31 10.81 2.13
CA VAL A 7 2.72 10.62 3.52
C VAL A 7 1.44 10.43 4.32
N PHE A 8 1.30 9.29 4.97
CA PHE A 8 0.02 8.90 5.56
C PHE A 8 -0.08 9.22 7.04
N ASP A 9 1.02 9.08 7.77
CA ASP A 9 1.10 9.25 9.21
C ASP A 9 2.57 9.49 9.59
N ASP A 10 2.84 9.74 10.88
CA ASP A 10 4.19 9.91 11.41
C ASP A 10 4.75 8.61 12.01
N LEU A 11 4.14 7.46 11.74
CA LEU A 11 4.61 6.22 12.32
C LEU A 11 6.00 5.92 11.78
N LEU A 12 6.16 5.86 10.44
CA LEU A 12 7.42 5.49 9.76
C LEU A 12 8.53 6.50 10.05
N PRO A 13 9.75 6.07 10.45
CA PRO A 13 10.84 7.01 10.71
C PRO A 13 11.14 7.93 9.52
N ARG A 14 11.00 7.41 8.29
CA ARG A 14 11.09 8.22 7.07
C ARG A 14 9.99 9.27 7.01
N ASP A 15 8.74 8.89 7.26
CA ASP A 15 7.58 9.79 7.22
C ASP A 15 7.65 10.84 8.32
N ALA A 16 8.07 10.47 9.53
CA ALA A 16 8.30 11.41 10.61
C ALA A 16 9.36 12.48 10.23
N ARG A 17 10.46 12.06 9.58
CA ARG A 17 11.47 13.00 9.04
C ARG A 17 10.89 13.89 7.94
N THR A 18 10.09 13.32 7.03
CA THR A 18 9.43 14.08 5.96
C THR A 18 8.47 15.11 6.54
N ILE A 19 7.63 14.73 7.52
CA ILE A 19 6.69 15.63 8.19
C ILE A 19 7.45 16.77 8.90
N GLY A 20 8.58 16.47 9.55
CA GLY A 20 9.43 17.51 10.14
C GLY A 20 9.96 18.52 9.11
N GLN A 21 10.38 18.05 7.92
CA GLN A 21 10.78 18.93 6.82
C GLN A 21 9.60 19.75 6.28
N VAL A 22 8.41 19.16 6.19
CA VAL A 22 7.18 19.86 5.78
C VAL A 22 6.81 20.94 6.79
N GLN A 23 6.87 20.66 8.09
CA GLN A 23 6.62 21.64 9.14
C GLN A 23 7.61 22.82 9.06
N ALA A 24 8.89 22.56 8.78
CA ALA A 24 9.88 23.62 8.57
C ALA A 24 9.55 24.47 7.34
N LEU A 25 9.19 23.85 6.21
CA LEU A 25 8.85 24.58 4.99
C LEU A 25 7.51 25.32 5.11
N LEU A 26 6.54 24.81 5.88
CA LEU A 26 5.30 25.52 6.22
C LEU A 26 5.58 26.83 6.95
N ARG A 27 6.45 26.82 7.97
CA ARG A 27 6.84 28.02 8.72
C ARG A 27 7.50 29.08 7.84
N ASP A 28 8.38 28.64 6.95
CA ASP A 28 9.15 29.51 6.07
C ASP A 28 8.27 30.16 5.00
N ARG A 29 7.41 29.38 4.34
CA ARG A 29 6.63 29.85 3.19
C ARG A 29 5.29 30.49 3.55
N PHE A 30 4.77 30.22 4.74
CA PHE A 30 3.47 30.70 5.20
C PHE A 30 3.56 31.28 6.62
N PRO A 31 4.16 32.47 6.79
CA PRO A 31 4.38 33.08 8.12
C PRO A 31 3.08 33.42 8.86
N ALA A 32 1.94 33.48 8.17
CA ALA A 32 0.63 33.69 8.76
C ALA A 32 0.01 32.42 9.41
N VAL A 33 0.60 31.24 9.19
CA VAL A 33 0.14 29.98 9.79
C VAL A 33 0.64 29.92 11.23
N SER A 34 -0.27 29.60 12.16
CA SER A 34 0.05 29.56 13.58
C SER A 34 0.98 28.37 13.91
N GLU A 35 1.83 28.52 14.92
CA GLU A 35 2.70 27.43 15.37
C GLU A 35 1.89 26.20 15.85
N GLN A 36 0.70 26.44 16.41
CA GLN A 36 -0.21 25.39 16.80
C GLN A 36 -0.68 24.54 15.61
N GLU A 37 -1.07 25.16 14.49
CA GLU A 37 -1.45 24.45 13.26
C GLU A 37 -0.28 23.62 12.71
N VAL A 38 0.93 24.20 12.68
CA VAL A 38 2.13 23.47 12.23
C VAL A 38 2.40 22.24 13.09
N ARG A 39 2.31 22.34 14.43
CA ARG A 39 2.53 21.22 15.35
C ARG A 39 1.47 20.13 15.27
N GLN A 40 0.26 20.47 14.85
CA GLN A 40 -0.85 19.52 14.77
C GLN A 40 -0.78 18.59 13.55
N LEU A 41 0.00 18.92 12.51
CA LEU A 41 0.09 18.14 11.28
C LEU A 41 0.32 16.61 11.49
N PRO A 42 1.28 16.14 12.31
CA PRO A 42 1.44 14.71 12.57
C PRO A 42 0.20 14.07 13.20
N ALA A 43 -0.48 14.78 14.10
CA ALA A 43 -1.70 14.30 14.73
C ALA A 43 -2.87 14.25 13.73
N GLN A 44 -2.99 15.25 12.87
CA GLN A 44 -4.01 15.29 11.80
C GLN A 44 -3.83 14.17 10.77
N LEU A 45 -2.59 13.77 10.47
CA LEU A 45 -2.31 12.64 9.58
C LEU A 45 -2.66 11.29 10.24
N ARG A 46 -2.39 11.14 11.54
CA ARG A 46 -2.75 9.94 12.31
C ARG A 46 -4.24 9.78 12.54
N ASP A 47 -4.90 10.88 12.89
CA ASP A 47 -6.31 10.94 13.23
C ASP A 47 -7.01 12.00 12.36
N PRO A 48 -7.29 11.65 11.09
CA PRO A 48 -7.88 12.57 10.12
C PRO A 48 -9.34 12.94 10.42
N LEU A 49 -9.90 12.51 11.55
CA LEU A 49 -11.31 12.75 11.88
C LEU A 49 -11.52 13.78 12.97
N LYS A 50 -10.48 14.08 13.76
CA LYS A 50 -10.59 15.01 14.89
C LYS A 50 -11.03 16.42 14.47
N HIS A 51 -10.78 16.81 13.22
CA HIS A 51 -11.05 18.15 12.70
C HIS A 51 -12.13 18.19 11.61
N ARG A 52 -12.94 17.13 11.42
CA ARG A 52 -13.95 17.01 10.33
C ARG A 52 -13.38 17.24 8.92
N PHE A 53 -12.07 17.14 8.77
CA PHE A 53 -11.32 17.23 7.52
C PHE A 53 -10.28 16.14 7.51
N ARG A 54 -10.20 15.36 6.43
CA ARG A 54 -9.10 14.42 6.26
C ARG A 54 -7.90 15.09 5.61
N THR A 55 -6.83 15.26 6.37
CA THR A 55 -5.56 15.77 5.85
C THR A 55 -4.83 14.72 5.02
N VAL A 56 -4.44 15.08 3.80
CA VAL A 56 -3.65 14.27 2.86
C VAL A 56 -2.39 15.04 2.51
N LEU A 57 -1.23 14.49 2.86
CA LEU A 57 0.08 15.09 2.58
C LEU A 57 0.77 14.39 1.41
N PHE A 58 1.20 15.16 0.42
CA PHE A 58 2.10 14.73 -0.64
C PHE A 58 3.45 15.39 -0.47
N ALA A 59 4.51 14.58 -0.53
CA ALA A 59 5.89 15.05 -0.44
C ALA A 59 6.63 14.71 -1.74
N ALA A 60 7.21 15.73 -2.39
CA ALA A 60 8.17 15.57 -3.47
C ALA A 60 9.57 15.47 -2.86
N GLU A 61 10.24 14.34 -3.04
CA GLU A 61 11.52 14.04 -2.40
C GLU A 61 12.60 13.66 -3.41
N SER A 62 13.84 14.04 -3.13
CA SER A 62 15.03 13.57 -3.85
C SER A 62 16.12 13.22 -2.83
N ALA A 63 16.55 11.96 -2.80
CA ALA A 63 17.53 11.45 -1.83
C ALA A 63 17.19 11.83 -0.37
N GLU A 64 15.94 11.58 0.04
CA GLU A 64 15.37 11.91 1.37
C GLU A 64 15.28 13.41 1.72
N ARG A 65 15.66 14.31 0.81
CA ARG A 65 15.43 15.75 0.94
C ARG A 65 14.12 16.16 0.30
N LEU A 66 13.32 16.92 1.05
CA LEU A 66 12.06 17.47 0.58
C LEU A 66 12.32 18.57 -0.45
N ALA A 67 11.85 18.38 -1.69
CA ALA A 67 11.86 19.39 -2.75
C ALA A 67 10.60 20.28 -2.71
N GLY A 68 9.50 19.77 -2.16
CA GLY A 68 8.23 20.48 -1.97
C GLY A 68 7.14 19.57 -1.41
N PHE A 69 6.01 20.15 -1.04
CA PHE A 69 4.85 19.41 -0.56
C PHE A 69 3.53 20.02 -1.05
N ALA A 70 2.48 19.22 -0.98
CA ALA A 70 1.10 19.67 -1.10
C ALA A 70 0.26 19.05 0.02
N LEU A 71 -0.60 19.85 0.64
CA LEU A 71 -1.51 19.46 1.71
C LEU A 71 -2.94 19.67 1.20
N MET A 72 -3.67 18.58 1.08
CA MET A 72 -5.06 18.56 0.62
C MET A 72 -5.96 18.13 1.78
N LEU A 73 -7.07 18.83 1.99
CA LEU A 73 -8.14 18.42 2.89
C LEU A 73 -9.23 17.75 2.07
N HIS A 74 -9.66 16.56 2.46
CA HIS A 74 -10.79 15.87 1.86
C HIS A 74 -12.00 15.95 2.80
N VAL A 75 -13.14 16.35 2.22
CA VAL A 75 -14.42 16.58 2.92
C VAL A 75 -15.49 15.66 2.36
N PRO A 76 -15.50 14.41 2.81
CA PRO A 76 -16.28 13.34 2.22
C PRO A 76 -17.79 13.43 2.44
N ASP A 77 -18.22 14.03 3.55
CA ASP A 77 -19.63 14.21 3.87
C ASP A 77 -20.31 15.21 2.91
N VAL A 78 -19.53 16.12 2.34
CA VAL A 78 -20.01 17.12 1.36
C VAL A 78 -19.61 16.76 -0.07
N GLY A 79 -18.54 15.97 -0.25
CA GLY A 79 -18.10 15.45 -1.53
C GLY A 79 -17.12 16.37 -2.29
N PHE A 80 -16.11 16.92 -1.60
CA PHE A 80 -15.09 17.77 -2.24
C PHE A 80 -13.67 17.63 -1.66
N CYS A 81 -12.68 18.10 -2.42
CA CYS A 81 -11.30 18.29 -1.96
C CYS A 81 -10.93 19.78 -1.93
N TRP A 82 -10.12 20.16 -0.95
CA TRP A 82 -9.58 21.50 -0.77
C TRP A 82 -8.04 21.44 -0.75
N LEU A 83 -7.37 22.09 -1.70
CA LEU A 83 -5.93 22.26 -1.63
C LEU A 83 -5.61 23.41 -0.68
N ASP A 84 -5.09 23.06 0.49
CA ASP A 84 -4.82 24.02 1.57
C ASP A 84 -3.47 24.69 1.40
N TYR A 85 -2.41 23.89 1.20
CA TYR A 85 -1.06 24.40 0.98
C TYR A 85 -0.37 23.67 -0.16
N ILE A 86 0.38 24.42 -0.97
CA ILE A 86 1.34 23.87 -1.92
C ILE A 86 2.59 24.75 -1.92
N ALA A 87 3.75 24.14 -1.70
CA ALA A 87 5.01 24.88 -1.65
C ALA A 87 6.18 24.03 -2.14
N THR A 88 7.20 24.71 -2.64
CA THR A 88 8.47 24.13 -3.06
C THR A 88 9.62 24.84 -2.34
N GLN A 89 10.73 24.16 -2.11
CA GLN A 89 11.95 24.81 -1.62
C GLN A 89 12.45 25.88 -2.59
N GLU A 90 13.11 26.91 -2.07
CA GLU A 90 13.76 27.94 -2.87
C GLU A 90 14.82 27.34 -3.81
N GLY A 91 14.96 27.90 -5.02
CA GLY A 91 15.84 27.37 -6.06
C GLY A 91 15.33 26.11 -6.78
N VAL A 92 14.23 25.50 -6.30
CA VAL A 92 13.53 24.39 -6.97
C VAL A 92 12.28 24.87 -7.73
N ALA A 93 11.74 26.04 -7.36
CA ALA A 93 10.67 26.75 -8.05
C ALA A 93 11.06 27.04 -9.52
N GLY A 94 10.66 26.16 -10.44
CA GLY A 94 11.05 26.23 -11.85
C GLY A 94 11.41 24.87 -12.47
N ARG A 95 11.70 23.84 -11.66
CA ARG A 95 12.01 22.47 -12.13
C ARG A 95 10.78 21.57 -12.33
N GLY A 96 9.58 22.14 -12.41
CA GLY A 96 8.32 21.40 -12.58
C GLY A 96 7.75 20.73 -11.32
N VAL A 97 8.40 20.84 -10.15
CA VAL A 97 7.97 20.19 -8.90
C VAL A 97 6.56 20.61 -8.48
N GLY A 98 6.27 21.92 -8.47
CA GLY A 98 4.95 22.42 -8.10
C GLY A 98 3.83 21.92 -9.03
N GLY A 99 4.08 21.85 -10.34
CA GLY A 99 3.13 21.29 -11.30
C GLY A 99 2.89 19.80 -11.09
N ALA A 100 3.97 19.04 -10.84
CA ALA A 100 3.87 17.62 -10.55
C ALA A 100 3.15 17.33 -9.22
N LEU A 101 3.38 18.13 -8.19
CA LEU A 101 2.66 18.06 -6.90
C LEU A 101 1.17 18.34 -7.10
N TYR A 102 0.83 19.41 -7.82
CA TYR A 102 -0.57 19.75 -8.10
C TYR A 102 -1.27 18.64 -8.88
N GLU A 103 -0.62 18.07 -9.90
CA GLU A 103 -1.23 16.95 -10.64
C GLU A 103 -1.44 15.73 -9.74
N ARG A 104 -0.50 15.42 -8.82
CA ARG A 104 -0.72 14.33 -7.87
C ARG A 104 -1.91 14.57 -6.94
N VAL A 105 -2.17 15.83 -6.56
CA VAL A 105 -3.38 16.22 -5.81
C VAL A 105 -4.63 15.98 -6.66
N ARG A 106 -4.63 16.37 -7.95
CA ARG A 106 -5.75 16.11 -8.87
C ARG A 106 -6.02 14.63 -9.04
N GLU A 107 -4.97 13.81 -9.20
CA GLU A 107 -5.09 12.35 -9.25
C GLU A 107 -5.78 11.79 -8.01
N GLU A 108 -5.40 12.28 -6.82
CA GLU A 108 -6.04 11.84 -5.58
C GLU A 108 -7.51 12.25 -5.53
N ALA A 109 -7.83 13.49 -5.89
CA ALA A 109 -9.21 13.98 -5.88
C ALA A 109 -10.10 13.19 -6.89
N ARG A 110 -9.58 12.88 -8.09
CA ARG A 110 -10.26 12.00 -9.06
C ARG A 110 -10.44 10.59 -8.52
N PHE A 111 -9.42 10.04 -7.86
CA PHE A 111 -9.44 8.72 -7.28
C PHE A 111 -10.49 8.59 -6.16
N LEU A 112 -10.69 9.64 -5.38
CA LEU A 112 -11.72 9.73 -4.35
C LEU A 112 -13.13 9.84 -4.96
N GLY A 113 -13.25 10.38 -6.19
CA GLY A 113 -14.49 10.46 -6.95
C GLY A 113 -15.28 11.76 -6.69
N GLU A 114 -14.59 12.82 -6.30
CA GLU A 114 -15.19 14.06 -5.81
C GLU A 114 -15.66 15.00 -6.93
N ALA A 115 -16.55 15.95 -6.58
CA ALA A 115 -17.16 16.89 -7.52
C ALA A 115 -16.17 17.93 -8.12
N GLY A 116 -15.03 18.14 -7.47
CA GLY A 116 -13.96 19.01 -7.94
C GLY A 116 -12.96 19.36 -6.83
N LEU A 117 -11.89 20.08 -7.19
CA LEU A 117 -10.84 20.54 -6.28
C LEU A 117 -10.91 22.06 -6.13
N PHE A 118 -11.06 22.53 -4.90
CA PHE A 118 -11.12 23.95 -4.55
C PHE A 118 -9.81 24.41 -3.93
N CYS A 119 -9.47 25.69 -4.08
CA CYS A 119 -8.37 26.31 -3.34
C CYS A 119 -8.56 27.82 -3.25
N GLU A 120 -7.72 28.47 -2.45
CA GLU A 120 -7.66 29.93 -2.35
C GLU A 120 -6.38 30.47 -3.00
N SER A 121 -6.51 31.63 -3.63
CA SER A 121 -5.36 32.44 -4.03
C SER A 121 -5.66 33.91 -3.80
N LEU A 122 -4.69 34.61 -3.22
CA LEU A 122 -4.79 36.04 -3.03
C LEU A 122 -4.87 36.78 -4.38
N PRO A 123 -5.59 37.92 -4.44
CA PRO A 123 -5.74 38.74 -5.64
C PRO A 123 -4.43 39.41 -6.06
N ALA A 124 -4.30 39.68 -7.36
CA ALA A 124 -3.10 40.32 -7.93
C ALA A 124 -3.37 41.73 -8.49
N ASP A 125 -4.57 42.26 -8.28
CA ASP A 125 -4.99 43.61 -8.64
C ASP A 125 -4.86 44.58 -7.47
N ALA A 126 -4.80 45.88 -7.81
CA ALA A 126 -4.60 46.96 -6.85
C ALA A 126 -5.83 47.26 -5.97
N GLU A 127 -7.01 46.84 -6.43
CA GLU A 127 -8.29 47.12 -5.78
C GLU A 127 -8.43 46.26 -4.52
N HIS A 128 -8.06 44.99 -4.63
CA HIS A 128 -8.17 44.02 -3.54
C HIS A 128 -6.83 43.75 -2.82
N CYS A 129 -5.68 44.13 -3.38
CA CYS A 129 -4.37 43.99 -2.72
C CYS A 129 -3.50 45.23 -2.92
N ARG A 130 -3.20 45.98 -1.84
CA ARG A 130 -2.46 47.25 -1.94
C ARG A 130 -0.95 47.07 -2.10
N ASP A 131 -0.38 46.02 -1.51
CA ASP A 131 1.06 45.78 -1.50
C ASP A 131 1.58 45.32 -2.90
N PRO A 132 2.50 46.06 -3.53
CA PRO A 132 3.02 45.73 -4.86
C PRO A 132 3.87 44.44 -4.91
N ASP A 133 4.60 44.10 -3.84
CA ASP A 133 5.42 42.89 -3.79
C ASP A 133 4.55 41.64 -3.65
N ILE A 134 3.53 41.70 -2.78
CA ILE A 134 2.53 40.63 -2.64
C ILE A 134 1.78 40.42 -3.96
N ARG A 135 1.38 41.49 -4.65
CA ARG A 135 0.71 41.40 -5.96
C ARG A 135 1.55 40.70 -7.03
N ARG A 136 2.88 40.90 -7.04
CA ARG A 136 3.78 40.23 -7.98
C ARG A 136 3.77 38.71 -7.76
N GLU A 137 3.82 38.27 -6.50
CA GLU A 137 3.74 36.84 -6.15
C GLU A 137 2.38 36.25 -6.48
N ASN A 138 1.30 36.95 -6.16
CA ASN A 138 -0.07 36.52 -6.44
C ASN A 138 -0.31 36.34 -7.94
N ARG A 139 0.23 37.24 -8.77
CA ARG A 139 0.19 37.12 -10.23
C ARG A 139 0.86 35.84 -10.71
N ALA A 140 2.00 35.47 -10.12
CA ALA A 140 2.69 34.23 -10.46
C ALA A 140 1.90 32.97 -10.04
N ARG A 141 1.23 33.01 -8.88
CA ARG A 141 0.34 31.94 -8.38
C ARG A 141 -0.90 31.77 -9.26
N LEU A 142 -1.61 32.85 -9.58
CA LEU A 142 -2.77 32.80 -10.47
C LEU A 142 -2.39 32.31 -11.87
N ARG A 143 -1.24 32.76 -12.40
CA ARG A 143 -0.69 32.23 -13.67
C ARG A 143 -0.35 30.73 -13.61
N PHE A 144 0.05 30.21 -12.45
CA PHE A 144 0.29 28.78 -12.27
C PHE A 144 -1.03 27.99 -12.34
N TYR A 145 -2.05 28.42 -11.60
CA TYR A 145 -3.36 27.77 -11.57
C TYR A 145 -4.09 27.84 -12.93
N GLU A 146 -4.10 29.01 -13.59
CA GLU A 146 -4.79 29.17 -14.88
C GLU A 146 -4.20 28.28 -15.99
N ARG A 147 -2.87 28.08 -16.00
CA ARG A 147 -2.19 27.14 -16.93
C ARG A 147 -2.67 25.70 -16.76
N LEU A 148 -3.04 25.32 -15.53
CA LEU A 148 -3.53 23.99 -15.18
C LEU A 148 -5.04 23.83 -15.40
N GLY A 149 -5.72 24.87 -15.89
CA GLY A 149 -7.15 24.86 -16.16
C GLY A 149 -8.03 25.28 -14.98
N VAL A 150 -7.43 25.64 -13.84
CA VAL A 150 -8.14 26.14 -12.66
C VAL A 150 -8.68 27.54 -12.96
N ARG A 151 -9.85 27.88 -12.41
CA ARG A 151 -10.51 29.18 -12.61
C ARG A 151 -11.00 29.79 -11.32
N ILE A 152 -11.07 31.12 -11.31
CA ILE A 152 -11.71 31.88 -10.22
C ILE A 152 -13.22 31.70 -10.35
N VAL A 153 -13.89 31.45 -9.22
CA VAL A 153 -15.34 31.45 -9.11
C VAL A 153 -15.84 32.90 -9.11
N ALA A 154 -16.68 33.25 -10.08
CA ALA A 154 -17.11 34.62 -10.32
C ALA A 154 -18.51 34.89 -9.77
N ASN A 155 -18.86 36.19 -9.64
CA ASN A 155 -20.17 36.67 -9.19
C ASN A 155 -20.57 36.18 -7.79
N THR A 156 -19.62 36.21 -6.85
CA THR A 156 -19.86 35.84 -5.46
C THR A 156 -19.35 36.95 -4.54
N ALA A 157 -19.73 36.87 -3.26
CA ALA A 157 -19.22 37.73 -2.21
C ALA A 157 -18.10 37.03 -1.41
N TYR A 158 -17.43 36.02 -1.98
CA TYR A 158 -16.36 35.29 -1.29
C TYR A 158 -15.16 36.19 -0.96
N GLU A 159 -14.93 37.21 -1.79
CA GLU A 159 -13.92 38.25 -1.60
C GLU A 159 -14.32 39.32 -0.57
N THR A 160 -15.39 39.10 0.21
CA THR A 160 -15.71 39.98 1.34
C THR A 160 -14.64 39.81 2.43
N PRO A 161 -14.05 40.88 2.97
CA PRO A 161 -13.06 40.75 4.04
C PRO A 161 -13.66 40.12 5.31
N LEU A 162 -12.96 39.13 5.86
CA LEU A 162 -13.35 38.45 7.11
C LEU A 162 -13.05 39.30 8.36
N ILE A 163 -12.01 40.14 8.29
CA ILE A 163 -11.54 41.01 9.38
C ILE A 163 -11.41 42.43 8.83
N GLU A 164 -11.88 43.42 9.58
CA GLU A 164 -11.65 44.84 9.31
C GLU A 164 -10.21 45.23 9.70
N GLU A 165 -9.24 44.82 8.89
CA GLU A 165 -7.85 45.27 9.01
C GLU A 165 -7.56 46.48 8.09
N PRO A 166 -6.58 47.32 8.42
CA PRO A 166 -6.13 48.37 7.50
C PRO A 166 -5.40 47.72 6.30
N ALA A 167 -6.17 47.44 5.24
CA ALA A 167 -5.78 46.83 3.94
C ALA A 167 -5.91 45.28 3.85
N PRO A 168 -7.13 44.72 3.95
CA PRO A 168 -7.33 43.30 3.78
C PRO A 168 -7.11 42.89 2.33
N CYS A 169 -6.51 41.71 2.13
CA CYS A 169 -6.31 41.08 0.82
C CYS A 169 -7.19 39.82 0.76
N PRO A 170 -8.52 39.96 0.57
CA PRO A 170 -9.42 38.82 0.64
C PRO A 170 -9.14 37.86 -0.52
N PRO A 171 -9.04 36.54 -0.27
CA PRO A 171 -8.68 35.57 -1.30
C PRO A 171 -9.81 35.35 -2.31
N HIS A 172 -9.45 35.03 -3.55
CA HIS A 172 -10.37 34.45 -4.52
C HIS A 172 -10.59 32.96 -4.22
N LEU A 173 -11.82 32.50 -4.39
CA LEU A 173 -12.13 31.07 -4.47
C LEU A 173 -11.82 30.54 -5.87
N LEU A 174 -10.99 29.51 -5.95
CA LEU A 174 -10.62 28.85 -7.19
C LEU A 174 -11.23 27.44 -7.27
N PHE A 175 -11.54 27.00 -8.49
CA PHE A 175 -12.12 25.71 -8.80
C PHE A 175 -11.40 25.02 -9.96
N ASP A 176 -11.06 23.74 -9.76
CA ASP A 176 -10.59 22.81 -10.78
C ASP A 176 -11.64 21.70 -10.98
N PRO A 177 -12.20 21.56 -12.20
CA PRO A 177 -13.20 20.53 -12.52
C PRO A 177 -12.59 19.11 -12.63
N LEU A 178 -11.28 18.94 -12.43
CA LEU A 178 -10.58 17.65 -12.47
C LEU A 178 -10.75 16.88 -13.79
N SER A 179 -10.97 17.60 -14.89
CA SER A 179 -11.26 17.06 -16.24
C SER A 179 -12.68 16.50 -16.42
N ALA A 180 -13.64 16.80 -15.54
CA ALA A 180 -15.04 16.46 -15.72
C ALA A 180 -15.75 17.47 -16.64
N ASP A 181 -16.57 16.99 -17.58
CA ASP A 181 -17.46 17.81 -18.42
C ASP A 181 -18.69 18.33 -17.64
N ARG A 182 -18.71 18.17 -16.31
CA ARG A 182 -19.83 18.57 -15.46
C ARG A 182 -19.55 19.95 -14.87
N PRO A 183 -20.41 20.94 -15.11
CA PRO A 183 -20.25 22.25 -14.52
C PRO A 183 -20.56 22.22 -13.02
N LEU A 184 -19.96 23.14 -12.26
CA LEU A 184 -20.18 23.25 -10.81
C LEU A 184 -21.60 23.74 -10.53
N SER A 185 -22.44 22.89 -9.95
CA SER A 185 -23.79 23.32 -9.52
C SER A 185 -23.72 24.31 -8.36
N ARG A 186 -24.69 25.22 -8.32
CA ARG A 186 -24.85 26.20 -7.23
C ARG A 186 -24.91 25.54 -5.86
N ASP A 187 -25.69 24.47 -5.73
CA ASP A 187 -25.94 23.85 -4.43
C ASP A 187 -24.69 23.17 -3.86
N ILE A 188 -23.87 22.56 -4.72
CA ILE A 188 -22.55 22.04 -4.31
C ILE A 188 -21.65 23.19 -3.85
N ALA A 189 -21.53 24.26 -4.64
CA ALA A 189 -20.66 25.39 -4.31
C ALA A 189 -21.04 26.03 -2.96
N ARG A 190 -22.35 26.22 -2.71
CA ARG A 190 -22.86 26.75 -1.44
C ARG A 190 -22.49 25.86 -0.26
N ARG A 191 -22.62 24.53 -0.39
CA ARG A 191 -22.24 23.59 0.67
C ARG A 191 -20.74 23.61 0.92
N VAL A 192 -19.92 23.62 -0.13
CA VAL A 192 -18.45 23.69 -0.02
C VAL A 192 -18.01 24.93 0.74
N VAL A 193 -18.49 26.10 0.32
CA VAL A 193 -18.12 27.40 0.91
C VAL A 193 -18.56 27.49 2.36
N ARG A 194 -19.80 27.13 2.66
CA ARG A 194 -20.31 27.08 4.03
C ARG A 194 -19.42 26.18 4.90
N THR A 195 -19.09 24.99 4.41
CA THR A 195 -18.29 24.02 5.15
C THR A 195 -16.87 24.51 5.43
N ILE A 196 -16.22 25.13 4.45
CA ILE A 196 -14.88 25.70 4.64
C ILE A 196 -14.91 26.87 5.62
N LEU A 197 -15.84 27.82 5.45
CA LEU A 197 -15.97 28.97 6.33
C LEU A 197 -16.29 28.56 7.77
N GLU A 198 -17.16 27.56 7.98
CA GLU A 198 -17.49 27.05 9.31
C GLU A 198 -16.32 26.30 9.97
N ARG A 199 -15.69 25.37 9.25
CA ARG A 199 -14.72 24.46 9.87
C ARG A 199 -13.29 25.00 9.91
N LYS A 200 -12.89 25.84 8.95
CA LYS A 200 -11.54 26.43 8.88
C LYS A 200 -11.49 27.84 9.47
N TYR A 201 -12.54 28.63 9.25
CA TYR A 201 -12.57 30.05 9.63
C TYR A 201 -13.60 30.36 10.73
N GLY A 202 -14.33 29.37 11.26
CA GLY A 202 -15.55 29.60 12.05
C GLY A 202 -15.38 30.51 13.26
N GLU A 203 -14.30 30.37 14.04
CA GLU A 203 -14.01 31.23 15.19
C GLU A 203 -13.74 32.71 14.81
N ARG A 204 -13.46 32.98 13.54
CA ARG A 204 -13.16 34.30 12.98
C ARG A 204 -14.32 34.91 12.19
N CYS A 205 -15.35 34.14 11.87
CA CYS A 205 -16.48 34.59 11.05
C CYS A 205 -17.47 35.41 11.90
N PRO A 206 -17.81 36.66 11.52
CA PRO A 206 -18.90 37.41 12.13
C PRO A 206 -20.26 36.70 11.99
N GLU A 207 -21.22 37.03 12.86
CA GLU A 207 -22.58 36.50 12.77
C GLU A 207 -23.22 36.86 11.42
N GLY A 208 -23.86 35.90 10.76
CA GLY A 208 -24.48 36.07 9.44
C GLY A 208 -23.52 36.14 8.25
N TYR A 209 -22.19 36.21 8.47
CA TYR A 209 -21.19 36.28 7.39
C TYR A 209 -21.25 35.07 6.45
N ILE A 210 -21.29 33.87 7.02
CA ILE A 210 -21.26 32.61 6.27
C ILE A 210 -22.50 32.49 5.37
N ASP A 211 -23.68 32.85 5.89
CA ASP A 211 -24.92 32.84 5.12
C ASP A 211 -24.88 33.86 3.99
N ALA A 212 -24.45 35.09 4.28
CA ALA A 212 -24.32 36.14 3.27
C ALA A 212 -23.39 35.72 2.11
N VAL A 213 -22.23 35.13 2.43
CA VAL A 213 -21.29 34.65 1.41
C VAL A 213 -21.86 33.47 0.65
N ALA A 214 -22.44 32.46 1.30
CA ALA A 214 -23.01 31.31 0.62
C ALA A 214 -24.20 31.70 -0.29
N GLU A 215 -25.10 32.57 0.18
CA GLU A 215 -26.27 33.01 -0.58
C GLU A 215 -25.93 33.90 -1.78
N SER A 216 -24.74 34.52 -1.78
CA SER A 216 -24.23 35.30 -2.91
C SER A 216 -24.05 34.47 -4.19
N PHE A 217 -23.88 33.15 -4.08
CA PHE A 217 -23.77 32.23 -5.22
C PHE A 217 -25.16 32.09 -5.85
N ARG A 218 -25.47 32.89 -6.88
CA ARG A 218 -26.80 32.94 -7.52
C ARG A 218 -26.89 32.16 -8.84
N ASP A 219 -25.80 32.13 -9.60
CA ASP A 219 -25.70 31.45 -10.90
C ASP A 219 -25.77 29.92 -10.75
N ASP A 220 -26.49 29.22 -11.65
CA ASP A 220 -26.50 27.75 -11.77
C ASP A 220 -26.47 27.33 -13.25
N PRO A 221 -25.38 26.74 -13.76
CA PRO A 221 -24.14 26.45 -13.04
C PRO A 221 -23.40 27.73 -12.60
N VAL A 222 -22.57 27.59 -11.56
CA VAL A 222 -21.72 28.66 -11.06
C VAL A 222 -20.78 29.15 -12.15
N ARG A 223 -20.67 30.48 -12.31
CA ARG A 223 -19.81 31.08 -13.34
C ARG A 223 -18.35 31.06 -12.93
N LEU A 224 -17.49 30.76 -13.91
CA LEU A 224 -16.04 30.79 -13.76
C LEU A 224 -15.49 31.96 -14.60
N ALA A 225 -14.57 32.73 -14.03
CA ALA A 225 -13.96 33.85 -14.73
C ALA A 225 -13.05 33.37 -15.87
N GLU A 226 -12.96 34.13 -16.96
CA GLU A 226 -11.96 33.91 -18.02
C GLU A 226 -10.53 34.11 -17.49
N PRO A 227 -9.55 33.33 -17.96
CA PRO A 227 -8.17 33.43 -17.49
C PRO A 227 -7.53 34.76 -17.90
N ARG A 228 -6.88 35.43 -16.94
CA ARG A 228 -6.29 36.76 -17.12
C ARG A 228 -4.77 36.76 -17.29
N TYR A 229 -4.08 35.74 -16.77
CA TYR A 229 -2.61 35.70 -16.65
C TYR A 229 -1.95 34.61 -17.50
N ALA A 230 -2.64 33.52 -17.84
CA ALA A 230 -2.17 32.51 -18.79
C ALA A 230 -3.31 31.69 -19.41
N LYS A 231 -3.11 31.28 -20.67
CA LYS A 231 -3.97 30.28 -21.32
C LYS A 231 -3.68 28.89 -20.75
N PRO A 232 -4.68 28.00 -20.69
CA PRO A 232 -4.47 26.59 -20.36
C PRO A 232 -3.48 25.96 -21.34
N SER A 233 -2.56 25.16 -20.82
CA SER A 233 -1.68 24.33 -21.64
C SER A 233 -2.13 22.87 -21.57
N ASN A 234 -2.12 22.18 -22.72
CA ASN A 234 -2.23 20.73 -22.77
C ASN A 234 -0.93 20.12 -22.24
N HIS A 235 -0.76 20.08 -20.92
CA HIS A 235 0.26 19.25 -20.30
C HIS A 235 -0.22 17.80 -20.30
N ALA A 236 0.55 16.93 -20.95
CA ALA A 236 0.34 15.50 -20.85
C ALA A 236 0.40 15.11 -19.37
N LEU A 237 -0.71 14.54 -18.90
CA LEU A 237 -0.88 14.10 -17.52
C LEU A 237 0.24 13.08 -17.20
N PRO A 238 1.10 13.29 -16.19
CA PRO A 238 1.86 12.20 -15.61
C PRO A 238 0.92 11.06 -15.21
N ARG A 239 1.38 9.81 -15.39
CA ARG A 239 0.60 8.62 -15.07
C ARG A 239 0.36 8.54 -13.57
N VAL A 240 -0.89 8.24 -13.22
CA VAL A 240 -1.41 7.90 -11.89
C VAL A 240 -0.40 7.10 -11.08
N SER A 241 -0.09 7.54 -9.86
CA SER A 241 0.68 6.73 -8.92
C SER A 241 -0.02 5.38 -8.68
N PRO A 242 0.66 4.24 -8.79
CA PRO A 242 0.02 2.93 -8.65
C PRO A 242 -0.63 2.76 -7.29
N GLN A 243 -1.69 1.96 -7.26
CA GLN A 243 -2.29 1.54 -6.00
C GLN A 243 -1.50 0.40 -5.37
N VAL A 244 -0.86 -0.44 -6.19
CA VAL A 244 -0.04 -1.56 -5.75
C VAL A 244 1.31 -1.53 -6.44
N VAL A 245 2.39 -1.50 -5.67
CA VAL A 245 3.74 -1.73 -6.21
C VAL A 245 3.94 -3.22 -6.43
N LEU A 246 4.37 -3.59 -7.63
CA LEU A 246 4.59 -4.96 -8.05
C LEU A 246 6.10 -5.23 -8.21
N THR A 247 6.57 -6.30 -7.59
CA THR A 247 7.86 -6.92 -7.88
C THR A 247 7.60 -8.30 -8.47
N VAL A 248 8.33 -8.64 -9.53
CA VAL A 248 8.18 -9.93 -10.23
C VAL A 248 9.54 -10.59 -10.22
N ASN A 249 9.60 -11.85 -9.78
CA ASN A 249 10.81 -12.64 -9.91
C ASN A 249 11.13 -12.84 -11.40
N ASP A 250 12.14 -12.13 -11.91
CA ASP A 250 12.55 -12.12 -13.32
C ASP A 250 13.32 -13.38 -13.74
N ARG A 251 13.64 -14.26 -12.79
CA ARG A 251 14.35 -15.51 -12.99
C ARG A 251 13.58 -16.65 -12.32
N HIS A 252 12.25 -16.57 -12.31
CA HIS A 252 11.43 -17.64 -11.76
C HIS A 252 11.45 -18.89 -12.64
N ASP A 253 11.56 -18.72 -13.96
CA ASP A 253 11.42 -19.75 -15.00
C ASP A 253 12.60 -20.73 -15.08
N ILE A 254 13.78 -20.32 -14.63
CA ILE A 254 15.01 -21.14 -14.68
C ILE A 254 14.92 -22.43 -13.86
N HIS A 255 14.04 -22.48 -12.86
CA HIS A 255 13.76 -23.68 -12.07
C HIS A 255 12.45 -24.29 -12.55
N HIS A 256 12.51 -25.23 -13.49
CA HIS A 256 11.31 -25.86 -14.06
C HIS A 256 11.46 -27.38 -14.06
N VAL A 257 10.63 -28.04 -13.24
CA VAL A 257 10.54 -29.49 -13.15
C VAL A 257 9.45 -29.96 -14.12
N ARG A 258 9.80 -30.83 -15.06
CA ARG A 258 8.90 -31.31 -16.13
C ARG A 258 8.41 -32.74 -15.85
N GLU A 259 7.99 -32.98 -14.62
CA GLU A 259 7.53 -34.30 -14.17
C GLU A 259 6.01 -34.33 -14.04
N ARG A 260 5.42 -35.49 -14.33
CA ARG A 260 3.97 -35.68 -14.24
C ARG A 260 3.52 -35.53 -12.78
N GLY A 261 2.58 -34.62 -12.52
CA GLY A 261 2.07 -34.33 -11.18
C GLY A 261 2.76 -33.18 -10.47
N TYR A 262 3.86 -32.64 -10.99
CA TYR A 262 4.46 -31.42 -10.46
C TYR A 262 3.67 -30.20 -10.92
N VAL A 263 2.99 -29.54 -9.99
CA VAL A 263 2.04 -28.46 -10.27
C VAL A 263 2.66 -27.06 -10.27
N GLU A 264 3.79 -26.89 -9.58
CA GLU A 264 4.49 -25.61 -9.44
C GLU A 264 5.24 -25.24 -10.73
N SER A 265 4.56 -24.62 -11.68
CA SER A 265 5.12 -24.34 -13.01
C SER A 265 5.36 -22.85 -13.30
N PRO A 266 6.31 -22.49 -14.19
CA PRO A 266 6.53 -21.09 -14.59
C PRO A 266 5.27 -20.42 -15.15
N ALA A 267 4.38 -21.20 -15.79
CA ALA A 267 3.13 -20.73 -16.37
C ALA A 267 2.19 -20.05 -15.35
N ARG A 268 2.37 -20.28 -14.04
CA ARG A 268 1.63 -19.62 -12.97
C ARG A 268 1.85 -18.10 -12.98
N ILE A 269 3.10 -17.67 -13.08
CA ILE A 269 3.46 -16.25 -13.08
C ILE A 269 2.87 -15.56 -14.33
N ASP A 270 3.02 -16.18 -15.50
CA ASP A 270 2.44 -15.63 -16.74
C ASP A 270 0.91 -15.56 -16.67
N ALA A 271 0.26 -16.55 -16.09
CA ALA A 271 -1.20 -16.56 -15.93
C ALA A 271 -1.70 -15.42 -15.03
N ILE A 272 -0.94 -15.08 -13.98
CA ILE A 272 -1.23 -13.94 -13.12
C ILE A 272 -0.99 -12.64 -13.89
N LEU A 273 0.20 -12.44 -14.47
CA LEU A 273 0.58 -11.23 -15.20
C LEU A 273 -0.39 -10.86 -16.31
N ARG A 274 -0.82 -11.86 -17.12
CA ARG A 274 -1.80 -11.68 -18.20
C ARG A 274 -3.12 -11.05 -17.74
N LYS A 275 -3.48 -11.18 -16.46
CA LYS A 275 -4.69 -10.57 -15.89
C LYS A 275 -4.42 -9.29 -15.13
N ILE A 276 -3.32 -9.20 -14.38
CA ILE A 276 -3.06 -8.05 -13.51
C ILE A 276 -2.45 -6.86 -14.24
N GLU A 277 -1.58 -7.05 -15.24
CA GLU A 277 -0.92 -5.94 -15.94
C GLU A 277 -1.91 -5.04 -16.71
N PRO A 278 -2.90 -5.58 -17.46
CA PRO A 278 -3.88 -4.75 -18.16
C PRO A 278 -4.84 -3.99 -17.23
N SER A 279 -4.87 -4.30 -15.93
CA SER A 279 -5.81 -3.69 -14.99
C SER A 279 -5.48 -2.24 -14.64
N GLY A 280 -4.23 -1.80 -14.86
CA GLY A 280 -3.74 -0.49 -14.42
C GLY A 280 -3.59 -0.33 -12.89
N LEU A 281 -3.85 -1.39 -12.11
CA LEU A 281 -3.79 -1.35 -10.65
C LEU A 281 -2.35 -1.43 -10.10
N PHE A 282 -1.43 -2.00 -10.89
CA PHE A 282 -0.07 -2.35 -10.48
C PHE A 282 0.97 -1.52 -11.24
N GLU A 283 2.02 -1.05 -10.55
CA GLU A 283 3.25 -0.57 -11.18
C GLU A 283 4.40 -1.51 -10.85
N ARG A 284 5.03 -2.04 -11.89
CA ARG A 284 6.21 -2.87 -11.73
C ARG A 284 7.42 -2.01 -11.40
N ILE A 285 8.11 -2.33 -10.31
CA ILE A 285 9.40 -1.72 -9.95
C ILE A 285 10.56 -2.69 -10.19
N ARG A 286 11.76 -2.13 -10.31
CA ARG A 286 12.99 -2.91 -10.46
C ARG A 286 13.35 -3.59 -9.14
N VAL A 287 13.56 -4.90 -9.20
CA VAL A 287 14.00 -5.72 -8.06
C VAL A 287 15.47 -5.40 -7.73
N ARG A 288 15.73 -5.17 -6.44
CA ARG A 288 17.08 -5.00 -5.88
C ARG A 288 17.63 -6.35 -5.43
N GLN A 289 18.95 -6.50 -5.43
CA GLN A 289 19.60 -7.68 -4.86
C GLN A 289 19.96 -7.43 -3.41
N TYR A 290 19.73 -8.43 -2.56
CA TYR A 290 20.03 -8.37 -1.14
C TYR A 290 21.12 -9.36 -0.75
N SER A 291 21.75 -9.08 0.39
CA SER A 291 22.72 -9.97 1.00
C SER A 291 22.04 -11.22 1.55
N LEU A 292 22.71 -12.37 1.48
CA LEU A 292 22.23 -13.62 2.07
C LEU A 292 22.03 -13.55 3.58
N ARG A 293 22.54 -12.51 4.25
CA ARG A 293 22.29 -12.27 5.68
C ARG A 293 20.80 -12.25 6.03
N HIS A 294 19.94 -11.76 5.13
CA HIS A 294 18.50 -11.72 5.37
C HIS A 294 17.90 -13.14 5.39
N ALA A 295 18.38 -14.04 4.53
CA ALA A 295 17.99 -15.44 4.57
C ALA A 295 18.51 -16.12 5.84
N THR A 296 19.77 -15.91 6.22
CA THR A 296 20.37 -16.52 7.42
C THR A 296 19.93 -15.87 8.74
N ALA A 297 19.22 -14.74 8.70
CA ALA A 297 18.58 -14.16 9.89
C ALA A 297 17.36 -14.99 10.32
N VAL A 298 16.75 -15.71 9.37
CA VAL A 298 15.52 -16.48 9.57
C VAL A 298 15.80 -17.98 9.50
N HIS A 299 16.60 -18.42 8.54
CA HIS A 299 17.00 -19.81 8.37
C HIS A 299 18.35 -20.10 9.01
N ASP A 300 18.54 -21.35 9.40
CA ASP A 300 19.82 -21.90 9.82
C ASP A 300 20.87 -21.76 8.71
N ALA A 301 22.05 -21.28 9.09
CA ALA A 301 23.15 -21.04 8.15
C ALA A 301 23.67 -22.33 7.49
N GLY A 302 23.59 -23.46 8.20
CA GLY A 302 23.92 -24.78 7.68
C GLY A 302 22.96 -25.26 6.60
N MET A 303 21.65 -25.04 6.80
CA MET A 303 20.62 -25.32 5.79
C MET A 303 20.82 -24.47 4.53
N VAL A 304 20.97 -23.14 4.67
CA VAL A 304 21.20 -22.23 3.54
C VAL A 304 22.52 -22.57 2.83
N GLY A 305 23.57 -22.88 3.59
CA GLY A 305 24.87 -23.28 3.08
C GLY A 305 24.81 -24.59 2.28
N TYR A 306 24.07 -25.58 2.80
CA TYR A 306 23.81 -26.83 2.10
C TYR A 306 23.06 -26.60 0.78
N PHE A 307 21.93 -25.89 0.82
CA PHE A 307 21.09 -25.66 -0.35
C PHE A 307 21.87 -24.97 -1.47
N ARG A 308 22.67 -23.95 -1.13
CA ARG A 308 23.57 -23.29 -2.09
C ARG A 308 24.60 -24.26 -2.67
N ALA A 309 25.25 -25.06 -1.81
CA ALA A 309 26.34 -25.94 -2.20
C ALA A 309 25.87 -27.11 -3.07
N VAL A 310 24.73 -27.72 -2.75
CA VAL A 310 24.19 -28.84 -3.54
C VAL A 310 23.78 -28.35 -4.93
N CYS A 311 23.01 -27.28 -5.04
CA CYS A 311 22.62 -26.71 -6.34
C CYS A 311 23.81 -26.32 -7.20
N ALA A 312 24.86 -25.73 -6.62
CA ALA A 312 26.05 -25.34 -7.37
C ALA A 312 26.82 -26.53 -8.00
N LYS A 313 26.68 -27.74 -7.45
CA LYS A 313 27.36 -28.95 -7.95
C LYS A 313 26.52 -29.79 -8.92
N LEU A 314 25.21 -29.58 -8.99
CA LEU A 314 24.33 -30.37 -9.86
C LEU A 314 24.51 -29.96 -11.32
N GLY A 315 24.51 -30.96 -12.22
CA GLY A 315 24.43 -30.76 -13.65
C GLY A 315 23.09 -30.14 -14.11
N GLU A 316 23.02 -29.66 -15.35
CA GLU A 316 21.82 -28.96 -15.86
C GLU A 316 20.55 -29.83 -15.89
N LYS A 317 20.71 -31.14 -16.11
CA LYS A 317 19.61 -32.12 -16.14
C LYS A 317 19.54 -32.98 -14.88
N GLU A 318 20.41 -32.72 -13.91
CA GLU A 318 20.47 -33.50 -12.68
C GLU A 318 19.47 -32.92 -11.67
N ALA A 319 18.72 -33.81 -11.01
CA ALA A 319 17.84 -33.48 -9.91
C ALA A 319 18.11 -34.44 -8.75
N VAL A 320 18.07 -33.91 -7.53
CA VAL A 320 18.16 -34.71 -6.30
C VAL A 320 16.82 -34.66 -5.59
N TYR A 321 16.26 -35.84 -5.36
CA TYR A 321 15.10 -36.06 -4.49
C TYR A 321 15.58 -36.74 -3.20
N PRO A 322 15.12 -36.29 -2.03
CA PRO A 322 15.40 -37.00 -0.80
C PRO A 322 14.63 -38.33 -0.78
N TYR A 323 15.24 -39.36 -0.21
CA TYR A 323 14.63 -40.69 -0.05
C TYR A 323 14.85 -41.30 1.34
N VAL A 324 15.73 -40.71 2.17
CA VAL A 324 15.97 -41.13 3.56
C VAL A 324 15.93 -39.90 4.46
N PHE A 325 15.04 -39.92 5.45
CA PHE A 325 14.83 -38.82 6.40
C PHE A 325 15.29 -39.23 7.81
N PRO A 326 16.11 -38.42 8.51
CA PRO A 326 16.59 -38.75 9.84
C PRO A 326 15.51 -38.43 10.89
N ILE A 327 14.50 -39.29 11.04
CA ILE A 327 13.40 -39.05 12.00
C ILE A 327 13.85 -39.30 13.46
N ARG A 328 14.65 -40.34 13.70
CA ARG A 328 15.05 -40.75 15.07
C ARG A 328 16.40 -40.20 15.50
N ASN A 329 17.34 -40.00 14.56
CA ASN A 329 18.74 -39.68 14.84
C ASN A 329 19.25 -38.50 13.98
N GLN A 330 18.90 -37.27 14.34
CA GLN A 330 19.31 -36.04 13.64
C GLN A 330 20.69 -35.50 14.06
N THR A 331 21.55 -36.33 14.64
CA THR A 331 22.77 -35.83 15.30
C THR A 331 23.82 -35.26 14.34
N ARG A 332 24.01 -35.85 13.14
CA ARG A 332 25.01 -35.39 12.17
C ARG A 332 24.56 -35.59 10.70
N PRO A 333 24.69 -34.58 9.82
CA PRO A 333 24.34 -34.72 8.41
C PRO A 333 25.38 -35.57 7.62
N PRO A 334 24.95 -36.37 6.61
CA PRO A 334 25.86 -37.09 5.71
C PRO A 334 26.87 -36.20 4.99
N ARG A 335 28.09 -36.68 4.71
CA ARG A 335 29.12 -35.87 4.01
C ARG A 335 28.75 -35.57 2.56
N GLU A 336 28.21 -36.53 1.83
CA GLU A 336 27.82 -36.34 0.43
C GLU A 336 26.54 -35.51 0.29
N LEU A 337 26.58 -34.47 -0.56
CA LEU A 337 25.49 -33.50 -0.67
C LEU A 337 24.17 -34.12 -1.17
N PRO A 338 24.14 -35.00 -2.19
CA PRO A 338 22.89 -35.61 -2.60
C PRO A 338 22.25 -36.47 -1.49
N ARG A 339 23.07 -37.27 -0.77
CA ARG A 339 22.58 -38.10 0.36
C ARG A 339 22.16 -37.28 1.58
N ARG A 340 22.65 -36.05 1.70
CA ARG A 340 22.26 -35.11 2.75
C ARG A 340 20.87 -34.51 2.52
N ALA A 341 20.26 -34.68 1.34
CA ALA A 341 18.98 -34.04 1.00
C ALA A 341 17.90 -34.27 2.06
N GLY A 342 17.65 -35.52 2.48
CA GLY A 342 16.60 -35.77 3.47
C GLY A 342 16.89 -35.27 4.88
N TYR A 343 18.09 -34.73 5.16
CA TYR A 343 18.39 -34.01 6.40
C TYR A 343 17.78 -32.59 6.39
N TYR A 344 17.64 -31.98 5.22
CA TYR A 344 17.18 -30.59 5.05
C TYR A 344 15.89 -30.45 4.24
N VAL A 345 15.47 -31.50 3.53
CA VAL A 345 14.23 -31.53 2.75
C VAL A 345 13.22 -32.40 3.48
N ILE A 346 11.97 -31.95 3.65
CA ILE A 346 10.94 -32.63 4.46
C ILE A 346 10.00 -33.55 3.66
N ASP A 347 10.06 -33.51 2.32
CA ASP A 347 9.23 -34.33 1.44
C ASP A 347 9.98 -34.83 0.21
N THR A 348 9.39 -35.79 -0.49
CA THR A 348 10.00 -36.46 -1.65
C THR A 348 9.64 -35.82 -2.99
N PHE A 349 8.97 -34.67 -3.01
CA PHE A 349 8.46 -34.03 -4.24
C PHE A 349 8.95 -32.60 -4.44
N THR A 350 9.82 -32.11 -3.56
CA THR A 350 10.55 -30.84 -3.70
C THR A 350 11.99 -31.10 -4.19
N PRO A 351 12.25 -31.12 -5.51
CA PRO A 351 13.56 -31.47 -6.03
C PRO A 351 14.60 -30.38 -5.81
N LEU A 352 15.84 -30.79 -5.62
CA LEU A 352 17.00 -29.92 -5.76
C LEU A 352 17.50 -29.99 -7.19
N SER A 353 17.59 -28.84 -7.86
CA SER A 353 18.21 -28.71 -9.18
C SER A 353 19.24 -27.58 -9.19
N ARG A 354 20.08 -27.53 -10.22
CA ARG A 354 21.13 -26.50 -10.38
C ARG A 354 20.62 -25.08 -10.15
N ASN A 355 19.40 -24.79 -10.60
CA ASN A 355 18.82 -23.46 -10.61
C ASN A 355 17.92 -23.14 -9.40
N ALA A 356 17.59 -24.12 -8.55
CA ALA A 356 16.65 -23.95 -7.45
C ALA A 356 17.10 -22.83 -6.49
N PHE A 357 18.36 -22.83 -6.07
CA PHE A 357 18.91 -21.80 -5.17
C PHE A 357 18.82 -20.39 -5.76
N LEU A 358 19.16 -20.22 -7.04
CA LEU A 358 19.10 -18.90 -7.68
C LEU A 358 17.66 -18.40 -7.81
N ALA A 359 16.73 -19.27 -8.20
CA ALA A 359 15.31 -18.91 -8.30
C ALA A 359 14.73 -18.52 -6.93
N ALA A 360 15.00 -19.30 -5.89
CA ALA A 360 14.55 -19.02 -4.52
C ALA A 360 15.18 -17.73 -3.95
N ARG A 361 16.47 -17.49 -4.21
CA ARG A 361 17.11 -16.23 -3.81
C ARG A 361 16.46 -15.02 -4.49
N ARG A 362 16.08 -15.14 -5.77
CA ARG A 362 15.42 -14.07 -6.49
C ARG A 362 13.98 -13.82 -6.01
N ALA A 363 13.29 -14.85 -5.54
CA ALA A 363 12.02 -14.69 -4.82
C ALA A 363 12.20 -13.85 -3.54
N VAL A 364 13.24 -14.13 -2.75
CA VAL A 364 13.58 -13.33 -1.55
C VAL A 364 13.91 -11.87 -1.91
N ASP A 365 14.70 -11.65 -2.96
CA ASP A 365 15.02 -10.31 -3.45
C ASP A 365 13.76 -9.50 -3.81
N CYS A 366 12.75 -10.13 -4.42
CA CYS A 366 11.47 -9.50 -4.72
C CYS A 366 10.70 -9.14 -3.45
N ALA A 367 10.57 -10.10 -2.53
CA ALA A 367 9.85 -9.88 -1.28
C ALA A 367 10.48 -8.75 -0.43
N LEU A 368 11.81 -8.69 -0.35
CA LEU A 368 12.53 -7.60 0.32
C LEU A 368 12.41 -6.26 -0.42
N THR A 369 12.44 -6.26 -1.75
CA THR A 369 12.22 -5.03 -2.54
C THR A 369 10.82 -4.47 -2.28
N ALA A 370 9.78 -5.31 -2.25
CA ALA A 370 8.42 -4.90 -1.96
C ALA A 370 8.25 -4.49 -0.49
N ALA A 371 8.91 -5.17 0.46
CA ALA A 371 8.94 -4.77 1.87
C ALA A 371 9.55 -3.37 2.06
N ASP A 372 10.68 -3.10 1.40
CA ASP A 372 11.28 -1.77 1.42
C ASP A 372 10.36 -0.73 0.79
N ALA A 373 9.67 -1.04 -0.31
CA ALA A 373 8.70 -0.11 -0.89
C ALA A 373 7.60 0.26 0.13
N VAL A 374 7.14 -0.72 0.92
CA VAL A 374 6.20 -0.48 2.04
C VAL A 374 6.80 0.40 3.14
N LEU A 375 8.06 0.14 3.54
CA LEU A 375 8.80 1.01 4.48
C LEU A 375 9.01 2.43 3.95
N GLU A 376 9.09 2.58 2.63
CA GLU A 376 9.24 3.84 1.92
C GLU A 376 7.90 4.60 1.73
N GLY A 377 6.80 4.06 2.27
CA GLY A 377 5.48 4.73 2.32
C GLY A 377 4.47 4.22 1.28
N VAL A 378 4.78 3.17 0.53
CA VAL A 378 3.78 2.51 -0.32
C VAL A 378 2.80 1.74 0.57
N ARG A 379 1.49 1.86 0.31
CA ARG A 379 0.49 1.15 1.13
C ARG A 379 0.36 -0.32 0.79
N LEU A 380 0.39 -0.67 -0.49
CA LEU A 380 0.22 -2.04 -0.95
C LEU A 380 1.42 -2.45 -1.81
N GLY A 381 2.15 -3.47 -1.35
CA GLY A 381 3.19 -4.14 -2.12
C GLY A 381 2.74 -5.55 -2.51
N TYR A 382 3.10 -5.99 -3.71
CA TYR A 382 2.93 -7.36 -4.15
C TYR A 382 4.26 -7.93 -4.64
N ALA A 383 4.72 -8.98 -3.98
CA ALA A 383 5.83 -9.82 -4.41
C ALA A 383 5.29 -11.03 -5.15
N LEU A 384 5.23 -10.93 -6.48
CA LEU A 384 4.89 -12.04 -7.36
C LEU A 384 6.12 -12.94 -7.54
N VAL A 385 6.23 -13.92 -6.65
CA VAL A 385 7.39 -14.80 -6.52
C VAL A 385 7.09 -16.23 -6.94
N ARG A 386 8.15 -16.92 -7.37
CA ARG A 386 8.23 -18.36 -7.60
C ARG A 386 9.70 -18.77 -7.52
N PRO A 387 10.08 -19.83 -6.79
CA PRO A 387 9.23 -20.73 -6.00
C PRO A 387 8.54 -20.04 -4.80
N PRO A 388 7.47 -20.63 -4.24
CA PRO A 388 6.85 -20.17 -3.00
C PRO A 388 7.79 -20.34 -1.79
N GLY A 389 7.35 -19.93 -0.60
CA GLY A 389 8.19 -19.87 0.61
C GLY A 389 7.61 -20.43 1.90
N HIS A 390 6.29 -20.43 2.12
CA HIS A 390 5.72 -20.61 3.46
C HIS A 390 5.96 -21.98 4.13
N HIS A 391 6.36 -23.02 3.38
CA HIS A 391 6.75 -24.34 3.90
C HIS A 391 8.24 -24.45 4.26
N ALA A 392 9.07 -23.45 3.95
CA ALA A 392 10.48 -23.44 4.34
C ALA A 392 10.62 -23.05 5.82
N GLU A 393 10.98 -24.02 6.65
CA GLU A 393 11.24 -23.91 8.09
C GLU A 393 12.64 -23.32 8.36
N ARG A 394 12.94 -23.06 9.63
CA ARG A 394 14.25 -22.57 10.05
C ARG A 394 15.36 -23.52 9.63
N ARG A 395 15.18 -24.84 9.80
CA ARG A 395 16.21 -25.86 9.58
C ARG A 395 15.94 -26.82 8.42
N ALA A 396 14.77 -26.75 7.79
CA ALA A 396 14.41 -27.62 6.69
C ALA A 396 13.48 -26.90 5.68
N PHE A 397 13.22 -27.50 4.54
CA PHE A 397 12.32 -26.95 3.52
C PHE A 397 11.60 -28.06 2.73
N GLY A 398 10.49 -27.71 2.07
CA GLY A 398 9.63 -28.64 1.34
C GLY A 398 8.42 -27.92 0.76
N GLY A 399 7.44 -28.65 0.24
CA GLY A 399 6.20 -28.09 -0.29
C GLY A 399 6.45 -27.15 -1.46
N PHE A 400 7.41 -27.49 -2.33
CA PHE A 400 7.93 -26.62 -3.40
C PHE A 400 8.68 -25.37 -2.91
N CYS A 401 8.78 -25.15 -1.60
CA CYS A 401 9.43 -24.01 -0.99
C CYS A 401 10.88 -24.33 -0.64
N TYR A 402 11.78 -23.36 -0.76
CA TYR A 402 13.21 -23.52 -0.43
C TYR A 402 13.73 -22.46 0.53
N LEU A 403 13.31 -21.21 0.35
CA LEU A 403 13.56 -20.08 1.24
C LEU A 403 12.23 -19.39 1.52
N ASN A 404 11.97 -19.05 2.78
CA ASN A 404 10.71 -18.49 3.21
C ASN A 404 10.67 -16.99 2.92
N SER A 405 10.31 -16.63 1.68
CA SER A 405 10.25 -15.24 1.23
C SER A 405 9.31 -14.39 2.12
N THR A 406 8.18 -14.97 2.53
CA THR A 406 7.21 -14.34 3.45
C THR A 406 7.84 -14.05 4.82
N ALA A 407 8.46 -15.04 5.46
CA ALA A 407 9.07 -14.86 6.77
C ALA A 407 10.31 -13.97 6.73
N ILE A 408 11.12 -14.03 5.67
CA ILE A 408 12.28 -13.13 5.51
C ILE A 408 11.81 -11.67 5.40
N ALA A 409 10.77 -11.39 4.60
CA ALA A 409 10.20 -10.04 4.50
C ALA A 409 9.56 -9.59 5.81
N ALA A 410 8.81 -10.47 6.49
CA ALA A 410 8.23 -10.16 7.80
C ALA A 410 9.31 -9.87 8.86
N ASN A 411 10.41 -10.63 8.89
CA ASN A 411 11.53 -10.39 9.79
C ASN A 411 12.19 -9.03 9.52
N HIS A 412 12.38 -8.67 8.25
CA HIS A 412 12.92 -7.36 7.85
C HIS A 412 12.01 -6.21 8.29
N LEU A 413 10.69 -6.35 8.15
CA LEU A 413 9.71 -5.35 8.61
C LEU A 413 9.63 -5.27 10.15
N ALA A 414 9.85 -6.39 10.85
CA ALA A 414 9.79 -6.46 12.30
C ALA A 414 10.83 -5.58 13.01
N GLU A 415 11.95 -5.30 12.35
CA GLU A 415 12.96 -4.31 12.81
C GLU A 415 12.37 -2.91 12.98
N PHE A 416 11.27 -2.60 12.27
CA PHE A 416 10.60 -1.30 12.29
C PHE A 416 9.30 -1.29 13.09
N GLY A 417 8.85 -2.44 13.59
CA GLY A 417 7.67 -2.56 14.48
C GLY A 417 6.90 -3.86 14.28
N ARG A 418 5.92 -4.12 15.16
CA ARG A 418 5.18 -5.40 15.17
C ARG A 418 4.59 -5.76 13.80
N VAL A 419 4.70 -7.03 13.41
CA VAL A 419 4.19 -7.54 12.12
C VAL A 419 3.13 -8.60 12.37
N ALA A 420 2.01 -8.55 11.65
CA ALA A 420 1.11 -9.69 11.54
C ALA A 420 1.37 -10.39 10.21
N VAL A 421 1.66 -11.69 10.25
CA VAL A 421 1.67 -12.55 9.08
C VAL A 421 0.35 -13.31 9.03
N LEU A 422 -0.42 -13.12 7.96
CA LEU A 422 -1.64 -13.86 7.68
C LEU A 422 -1.41 -14.74 6.46
N ASP A 423 -1.41 -16.05 6.67
CA ASP A 423 -1.35 -17.04 5.62
C ASP A 423 -2.77 -17.47 5.22
N VAL A 424 -3.11 -17.21 3.95
CA VAL A 424 -4.40 -17.54 3.32
C VAL A 424 -4.27 -18.58 2.22
N ASP A 425 -3.09 -19.21 2.10
CA ASP A 425 -2.90 -20.42 1.30
C ASP A 425 -3.74 -21.59 1.85
N PHE A 426 -4.15 -22.51 0.97
CA PHE A 426 -4.90 -23.68 1.41
C PHE A 426 -4.09 -24.54 2.39
N HIS A 427 -2.77 -24.59 2.24
CA HIS A 427 -1.89 -25.38 3.09
C HIS A 427 -1.41 -24.57 4.29
N HIS A 428 -1.14 -25.28 5.39
CA HIS A 428 -0.55 -24.63 6.55
C HIS A 428 0.88 -24.15 6.23
N GLY A 429 1.14 -22.87 6.47
CA GLY A 429 2.49 -22.29 6.43
C GLY A 429 3.36 -22.73 7.61
N ASN A 430 3.63 -24.03 7.72
CA ASN A 430 4.43 -24.65 8.79
C ASN A 430 5.81 -24.01 8.94
N GLY A 431 6.45 -23.61 7.83
CA GLY A 431 7.74 -22.94 7.85
C GLY A 431 7.66 -21.57 8.53
N THR A 432 6.65 -20.79 8.18
CA THR A 432 6.40 -19.48 8.78
C THR A 432 6.11 -19.61 10.27
N GLN A 433 5.29 -20.59 10.66
CA GLN A 433 5.02 -20.90 12.06
C GLN A 433 6.31 -21.26 12.82
N ASP A 434 7.11 -22.20 12.32
CA ASP A 434 8.36 -22.65 12.94
C ASP A 434 9.33 -21.48 13.19
N ILE A 435 9.50 -20.62 12.20
CA ILE A 435 10.44 -19.49 12.26
C ILE A 435 10.12 -18.52 13.40
N PHE A 436 8.83 -18.26 13.65
CA PHE A 436 8.36 -17.25 14.61
C PHE A 436 7.74 -17.86 15.88
N TYR A 437 7.80 -19.17 16.06
CA TYR A 437 7.03 -19.88 17.10
C TYR A 437 7.30 -19.38 18.53
N GLU A 438 8.52 -18.92 18.79
CA GLU A 438 8.96 -18.37 20.08
C GLU A 438 8.95 -16.83 20.16
N ARG A 439 8.43 -16.14 19.15
CA ARG A 439 8.49 -14.67 19.00
C ARG A 439 7.15 -14.00 19.23
N SER A 440 7.15 -12.85 19.93
CA SER A 440 5.96 -12.03 20.17
C SER A 440 5.88 -10.75 19.33
N ASP A 441 6.96 -10.39 18.65
CA ASP A 441 7.03 -9.24 17.74
C ASP A 441 6.37 -9.52 16.38
N VAL A 442 6.20 -10.80 16.04
CA VAL A 442 5.49 -11.27 14.86
C VAL A 442 4.31 -12.16 15.28
N LEU A 443 3.09 -11.77 14.92
CA LEU A 443 1.88 -12.60 15.07
C LEU A 443 1.72 -13.46 13.83
N THR A 444 1.73 -14.79 13.96
CA THR A 444 1.46 -15.73 12.88
C THR A 444 0.02 -16.24 12.95
N ILE A 445 -0.71 -16.09 11.84
CA ILE A 445 -2.06 -16.63 11.67
C ILE A 445 -2.11 -17.40 10.37
N SER A 446 -2.66 -18.61 10.37
CA SER A 446 -2.88 -19.39 9.15
C SER A 446 -4.29 -19.98 9.13
N ILE A 447 -4.96 -19.86 7.97
CA ILE A 447 -6.28 -20.48 7.70
C ILE A 447 -6.08 -21.50 6.59
N HIS A 448 -6.19 -22.78 6.92
CA HIS A 448 -5.75 -23.87 6.04
C HIS A 448 -6.65 -25.11 6.16
N GLY A 449 -6.55 -26.02 5.19
CA GLY A 449 -7.14 -27.35 5.27
C GLY A 449 -6.62 -28.13 6.48
N HIS A 450 -7.47 -28.93 7.10
CA HIS A 450 -7.11 -29.64 8.32
C HIS A 450 -5.91 -30.57 8.07
N PRO A 451 -4.86 -30.56 8.92
CA PRO A 451 -3.67 -31.40 8.74
C PRO A 451 -3.94 -32.92 8.71
N ASN A 452 -5.16 -33.37 8.96
CA ASN A 452 -5.51 -34.79 8.84
C ASN A 452 -5.66 -35.22 7.37
N GLY A 453 -5.92 -34.27 6.47
CA GLY A 453 -6.11 -34.49 5.04
C GLY A 453 -5.31 -33.56 4.13
N ALA A 454 -4.70 -32.50 4.67
CA ALA A 454 -3.92 -31.53 3.91
C ALA A 454 -2.45 -31.52 4.33
N TYR A 455 -1.56 -31.35 3.35
CA TYR A 455 -0.12 -31.12 3.59
C TYR A 455 0.08 -29.87 4.47
N SER A 456 0.99 -29.86 5.45
CA SER A 456 2.11 -30.81 5.68
C SER A 456 1.81 -32.04 6.53
N TYR A 457 0.56 -32.25 6.94
CA TYR A 457 0.08 -33.35 7.79
C TYR A 457 0.50 -33.37 9.26
N PHE A 458 1.62 -32.72 9.61
CA PHE A 458 2.26 -32.89 10.91
C PHE A 458 2.23 -31.64 11.81
N SER A 459 1.72 -30.52 11.30
CA SER A 459 1.54 -29.26 12.03
C SER A 459 0.36 -28.48 11.46
N GLY A 460 -0.03 -27.40 12.15
CA GLY A 460 -1.23 -26.61 11.82
C GLY A 460 -2.43 -26.92 12.72
N PHE A 461 -2.25 -27.74 13.76
CA PHE A 461 -3.33 -28.01 14.69
C PHE A 461 -3.66 -26.76 15.53
N ALA A 462 -4.93 -26.58 15.88
CA ALA A 462 -5.42 -25.42 16.65
C ALA A 462 -4.83 -25.32 18.08
N SER A 463 -4.22 -26.41 18.59
CA SER A 463 -3.52 -26.47 19.87
C SER A 463 -2.13 -25.83 19.84
N GLU A 464 -1.53 -25.67 18.66
CA GLU A 464 -0.20 -25.09 18.47
C GLU A 464 -0.29 -23.56 18.59
N ARG A 465 0.10 -23.02 19.75
CA ARG A 465 -0.14 -21.62 20.13
C ARG A 465 1.14 -20.82 20.37
N GLY A 466 2.29 -21.34 19.91
CA GLY A 466 3.60 -20.75 20.17
C GLY A 466 4.15 -21.16 21.54
N GLU A 467 5.44 -20.94 21.72
CA GLU A 467 6.21 -21.30 22.91
C GLU A 467 6.99 -20.11 23.45
N GLY A 468 7.47 -20.21 24.70
CA GLY A 468 8.24 -19.14 25.34
C GLY A 468 7.53 -17.78 25.26
N GLN A 469 8.24 -16.77 24.73
CA GLN A 469 7.70 -15.42 24.52
C GLN A 469 6.61 -15.38 23.43
N GLY A 470 6.65 -16.28 22.45
CA GLY A 470 5.69 -16.39 21.36
C GLY A 470 4.37 -17.06 21.74
N ARG A 471 4.20 -17.51 22.99
CA ARG A 471 2.93 -18.11 23.42
C ARG A 471 1.77 -17.12 23.29
N GLY A 472 0.75 -17.52 22.54
CA GLY A 472 -0.41 -16.70 22.17
C GLY A 472 -0.24 -15.90 20.88
N TYR A 473 0.94 -15.93 20.25
CA TYR A 473 1.27 -15.24 19.00
C TYR A 473 1.31 -16.17 17.78
N ASN A 474 0.99 -17.45 17.94
CA ASN A 474 0.65 -18.36 16.84
C ASN A 474 -0.84 -18.75 16.92
N VAL A 475 -1.56 -18.63 15.80
CA VAL A 475 -3.00 -18.95 15.72
C VAL A 475 -3.31 -19.72 14.44
N ASN A 476 -3.63 -21.00 14.59
CA ASN A 476 -4.05 -21.85 13.48
C ASN A 476 -5.58 -21.99 13.42
N PHE A 477 -6.12 -21.91 12.21
CA PHE A 477 -7.51 -22.22 11.88
C PHE A 477 -7.57 -23.38 10.87
N PRO A 478 -7.38 -24.63 11.33
CA PRO A 478 -7.57 -25.80 10.48
C PRO A 478 -9.07 -25.98 10.18
N LEU A 479 -9.44 -26.10 8.90
CA LEU A 479 -10.82 -26.25 8.45
C LEU A 479 -11.02 -27.57 7.69
N PRO A 480 -12.23 -28.16 7.73
CA PRO A 480 -12.53 -29.35 6.93
C PRO A 480 -12.49 -29.06 5.42
N ASP A 481 -12.58 -30.11 4.62
CA ASP A 481 -12.79 -30.00 3.17
C ASP A 481 -14.17 -29.42 2.84
N GLY A 482 -14.35 -28.95 1.60
CA GLY A 482 -15.65 -28.47 1.11
C GLY A 482 -16.08 -27.11 1.66
N VAL A 483 -15.18 -26.35 2.29
CA VAL A 483 -15.46 -24.98 2.73
C VAL A 483 -15.72 -24.08 1.52
N ASP A 484 -16.83 -23.35 1.58
CA ASP A 484 -17.19 -22.34 0.60
C ASP A 484 -16.68 -20.93 1.01
N GLY A 485 -16.94 -19.95 0.16
CA GLY A 485 -16.51 -18.58 0.42
C GLY A 485 -17.11 -17.96 1.69
N GLU A 486 -18.32 -18.34 2.10
CA GLU A 486 -18.95 -17.79 3.30
C GLU A 486 -18.34 -18.38 4.57
N GLY A 487 -18.20 -19.71 4.62
CA GLY A 487 -17.53 -20.41 5.71
C GLY A 487 -16.09 -19.92 5.88
N TYR A 488 -15.36 -19.74 4.78
CA TYR A 488 -14.01 -19.18 4.80
C TYR A 488 -14.00 -17.75 5.38
N ARG A 489 -14.88 -16.87 4.91
CA ARG A 489 -14.97 -15.48 5.40
C ARG A 489 -15.30 -15.37 6.88
N ALA A 490 -16.15 -16.26 7.40
CA ALA A 490 -16.45 -16.28 8.84
C ALA A 490 -15.18 -16.49 9.68
N VAL A 491 -14.27 -17.37 9.21
CA VAL A 491 -12.98 -17.63 9.84
C VAL A 491 -12.01 -16.46 9.61
N LEU A 492 -11.93 -15.94 8.38
CA LEU A 492 -11.13 -14.76 8.05
C LEU A 492 -11.50 -13.57 8.93
N ASN A 493 -12.78 -13.35 9.24
CA ASN A 493 -13.22 -12.30 10.16
C ASN A 493 -12.63 -12.48 11.58
N ARG A 494 -12.50 -13.72 12.07
CA ARG A 494 -11.83 -13.99 13.35
C ARG A 494 -10.33 -13.65 13.28
N ALA A 495 -9.67 -14.00 12.19
CA ALA A 495 -8.27 -13.64 11.95
C ALA A 495 -8.09 -12.10 11.90
N VAL A 496 -8.91 -11.39 11.13
CA VAL A 496 -8.94 -9.92 11.04
C VAL A 496 -9.11 -9.28 12.43
N LYS A 497 -10.04 -9.78 13.26
CA LYS A 497 -10.21 -9.31 14.64
C LYS A 497 -8.98 -9.56 15.50
N ARG A 498 -8.30 -10.71 15.34
CA ARG A 498 -7.05 -11.03 16.05
C ARG A 498 -5.91 -10.09 15.65
N ILE A 499 -5.79 -9.78 14.36
CA ILE A 499 -4.83 -8.82 13.80
C ILE A 499 -5.09 -7.43 14.38
N ALA A 500 -6.33 -6.95 14.32
CA ALA A 500 -6.70 -5.64 14.86
C ALA A 500 -6.35 -5.50 16.35
N ARG A 501 -6.58 -6.53 17.17
CA ARG A 501 -6.21 -6.55 18.60
C ARG A 501 -4.71 -6.51 18.84
N PHE A 502 -3.93 -7.15 17.96
CA PHE A 502 -2.47 -7.14 18.05
C PHE A 502 -1.86 -5.79 17.68
N LYS A 503 -2.62 -4.94 16.98
CA LYS A 503 -2.19 -3.60 16.53
C LYS A 503 -0.80 -3.67 15.87
N PRO A 504 -0.64 -4.50 14.82
CA PRO A 504 0.61 -4.53 14.08
C PRO A 504 0.82 -3.20 13.36
N ARG A 505 2.07 -2.94 13.05
CA ARG A 505 2.49 -1.85 12.19
C ARG A 505 2.42 -2.23 10.71
N PHE A 506 2.70 -3.49 10.40
CA PHE A 506 2.69 -4.03 9.05
C PHE A 506 1.86 -5.32 8.98
N LEU A 507 1.16 -5.50 7.88
CA LEU A 507 0.54 -6.77 7.53
C LEU A 507 1.36 -7.42 6.41
N VAL A 508 1.73 -8.68 6.59
CA VAL A 508 2.29 -9.52 5.53
C VAL A 508 1.27 -10.62 5.22
N VAL A 509 0.84 -10.75 3.98
CA VAL A 509 -0.11 -11.76 3.54
C VAL A 509 0.61 -12.79 2.69
N ALA A 510 0.69 -14.03 3.16
CA ALA A 510 1.06 -15.18 2.34
C ALA A 510 -0.17 -15.57 1.51
N LEU A 511 -0.17 -15.22 0.22
CA LEU A 511 -1.31 -15.37 -0.67
C LEU A 511 -1.18 -16.64 -1.52
N GLY A 512 -1.81 -17.72 -1.08
CA GLY A 512 -2.15 -18.85 -1.93
C GLY A 512 -3.50 -18.65 -2.62
N LEU A 513 -3.59 -19.11 -3.87
CA LEU A 513 -4.81 -19.07 -4.67
C LEU A 513 -5.40 -20.46 -4.93
N ASP A 514 -4.89 -21.47 -4.23
CA ASP A 514 -5.30 -22.88 -4.22
C ASP A 514 -6.53 -23.17 -3.35
N THR A 515 -6.98 -22.19 -2.58
CA THR A 515 -8.33 -22.21 -1.97
C THR A 515 -9.46 -22.15 -3.01
N ALA A 516 -9.13 -21.88 -4.28
CA ALA A 516 -10.08 -21.72 -5.36
C ALA A 516 -10.74 -23.03 -5.81
N LYS A 517 -11.99 -22.90 -6.26
CA LYS A 517 -12.75 -24.02 -6.83
C LYS A 517 -12.00 -24.71 -7.97
N GLY A 518 -11.75 -26.01 -7.78
CA GLY A 518 -11.15 -26.89 -8.77
C GLY A 518 -9.63 -26.77 -8.88
N ASP A 519 -8.96 -26.08 -7.95
CA ASP A 519 -7.51 -26.19 -7.81
C ASP A 519 -7.10 -27.65 -7.54
N PRO A 520 -6.04 -28.17 -8.19
CA PRO A 520 -5.65 -29.58 -8.01
C PRO A 520 -5.05 -29.90 -6.63
N THR A 521 -4.70 -28.89 -5.84
CA THR A 521 -4.05 -29.08 -4.52
C THR A 521 -4.92 -28.66 -3.34
N GLY A 522 -6.05 -27.99 -3.61
CA GLY A 522 -7.00 -27.54 -2.59
C GLY A 522 -8.33 -28.27 -2.64
N ALA A 523 -9.02 -28.29 -1.51
CA ALA A 523 -10.31 -28.97 -1.35
C ALA A 523 -11.50 -28.00 -1.14
N TRP A 524 -11.34 -26.72 -1.47
CA TRP A 524 -12.32 -25.67 -1.22
C TRP A 524 -12.93 -25.07 -2.50
N GLY A 525 -14.00 -24.30 -2.31
CA GLY A 525 -14.88 -23.84 -3.38
C GLY A 525 -14.81 -22.36 -3.72
N LEU A 526 -13.75 -21.62 -3.34
CA LEU A 526 -13.74 -20.16 -3.50
C LEU A 526 -13.75 -19.74 -4.99
N ILE A 527 -14.56 -18.74 -5.29
CA ILE A 527 -14.67 -18.12 -6.61
C ILE A 527 -14.09 -16.69 -6.60
N PRO A 528 -13.84 -16.03 -7.76
CA PRO A 528 -13.26 -14.69 -7.80
C PRO A 528 -13.94 -13.67 -6.87
N ALA A 529 -15.27 -13.69 -6.78
CA ALA A 529 -16.02 -12.81 -5.88
C ALA A 529 -15.70 -13.03 -4.39
N ASP A 530 -15.30 -14.23 -3.99
CA ASP A 530 -14.86 -14.51 -2.63
C ASP A 530 -13.47 -13.93 -2.37
N PHE A 531 -12.55 -14.08 -3.32
CA PHE A 531 -11.22 -13.45 -3.24
C PHE A 531 -11.32 -11.93 -3.13
N GLU A 532 -12.21 -11.29 -3.89
CA GLU A 532 -12.48 -9.86 -3.79
C GLU A 532 -12.98 -9.45 -2.40
N LYS A 533 -13.98 -10.17 -1.86
CA LYS A 533 -14.47 -9.92 -0.49
C LYS A 533 -13.38 -10.14 0.56
N ASN A 534 -12.55 -11.18 0.41
CA ASN A 534 -11.43 -11.46 1.31
C ASN A 534 -10.40 -10.33 1.29
N GLY A 535 -9.97 -9.91 0.10
CA GLY A 535 -9.08 -8.77 -0.08
C GLY A 535 -9.66 -7.50 0.56
N ARG A 536 -10.95 -7.24 0.33
CA ARG A 536 -11.65 -6.08 0.91
C ARG A 536 -11.64 -6.09 2.44
N MET A 537 -11.87 -7.23 3.08
CA MET A 537 -11.77 -7.36 4.54
C MET A 537 -10.38 -7.02 5.07
N LEU A 538 -9.32 -7.42 4.35
CA LEU A 538 -7.94 -7.09 4.72
C LEU A 538 -7.63 -5.61 4.48
N GLY A 539 -8.10 -5.04 3.37
CA GLY A 539 -7.94 -3.62 3.05
C GLY A 539 -8.56 -2.72 4.12
N HIS A 540 -9.67 -3.17 4.73
CA HIS A 540 -10.34 -2.46 5.81
C HIS A 540 -9.51 -2.31 7.10
N LEU A 541 -8.47 -3.12 7.28
CA LEU A 541 -7.52 -2.94 8.38
C LEU A 541 -6.72 -1.63 8.23
N GLY A 542 -6.61 -1.08 7.02
CA GLY A 542 -5.90 0.17 6.75
C GLY A 542 -4.39 0.10 6.97
N LEU A 543 -3.81 -1.10 7.13
CA LEU A 543 -2.39 -1.31 7.42
C LEU A 543 -1.55 -1.23 6.14
N PRO A 544 -0.30 -0.72 6.20
CA PRO A 544 0.69 -0.98 5.17
C PRO A 544 0.85 -2.50 5.00
N THR A 545 0.54 -2.99 3.80
CA THR A 545 0.37 -4.41 3.52
C THR A 545 1.31 -4.86 2.42
N LEU A 546 2.11 -5.88 2.72
CA LEU A 546 2.89 -6.63 1.75
C LEU A 546 2.18 -7.96 1.48
N VAL A 547 1.87 -8.23 0.23
CA VAL A 547 1.35 -9.53 -0.22
C VAL A 547 2.50 -10.29 -0.88
N VAL A 548 2.71 -11.54 -0.50
CA VAL A 548 3.73 -12.42 -1.07
C VAL A 548 3.02 -13.63 -1.68
N GLN A 549 3.28 -13.91 -2.95
CA GLN A 549 2.66 -15.04 -3.64
C GLN A 549 3.16 -16.39 -3.09
N GLU A 550 2.22 -17.28 -2.73
CA GLU A 550 2.50 -18.66 -2.34
C GLU A 550 1.95 -19.64 -3.40
N GLY A 551 1.00 -20.51 -3.06
CA GLY A 551 0.41 -21.55 -3.91
C GLY A 551 -0.66 -21.07 -4.91
N GLY A 552 -1.47 -22.01 -5.39
CA GLY A 552 -2.43 -21.84 -6.48
C GLY A 552 -1.91 -22.28 -7.84
N TYR A 553 -2.55 -23.30 -8.42
CA TYR A 553 -2.00 -24.09 -9.51
C TYR A 553 -2.96 -24.27 -10.70
N ARG A 554 -4.24 -23.95 -10.53
CA ARG A 554 -5.19 -23.87 -11.65
C ARG A 554 -4.99 -22.59 -12.47
N THR A 555 -4.06 -22.64 -13.44
CA THR A 555 -3.69 -21.51 -14.31
C THR A 555 -4.87 -20.84 -15.03
N ALA A 556 -5.94 -21.58 -15.33
CA ALA A 556 -7.14 -21.05 -15.98
C ALA A 556 -7.89 -20.00 -15.14
N SER A 557 -7.89 -20.11 -13.81
CA SER A 557 -8.54 -19.17 -12.89
C SER A 557 -7.58 -18.30 -12.10
N LEU A 558 -6.30 -18.68 -12.03
CA LEU A 558 -5.29 -18.08 -11.16
C LEU A 558 -5.22 -16.55 -11.25
N GLY A 559 -5.07 -16.01 -12.47
CA GLY A 559 -4.98 -14.57 -12.67
C GLY A 559 -6.27 -13.80 -12.34
N ALA A 560 -7.44 -14.43 -12.55
CA ALA A 560 -8.73 -13.81 -12.22
C ALA A 560 -8.92 -13.71 -10.70
N ASN A 561 -8.56 -14.77 -9.97
CA ASN A 561 -8.60 -14.80 -8.51
C ASN A 561 -7.63 -13.77 -7.90
N CYS A 562 -6.39 -13.70 -8.43
CA CYS A 562 -5.40 -12.71 -8.01
C CYS A 562 -5.91 -11.27 -8.22
N LEU A 563 -6.39 -10.95 -9.42
CA LEU A 563 -6.91 -9.61 -9.72
C LEU A 563 -8.11 -9.25 -8.83
N ALA A 564 -9.03 -10.19 -8.61
CA ALA A 564 -10.18 -9.98 -7.74
C ALA A 564 -9.75 -9.67 -6.29
N PHE A 565 -8.81 -10.45 -5.74
CA PHE A 565 -8.23 -10.19 -4.41
C PHE A 565 -7.66 -8.77 -4.30
N PHE A 566 -6.84 -8.33 -5.26
CA PHE A 566 -6.24 -7.00 -5.20
C PHE A 566 -7.20 -5.85 -5.47
N ARG A 567 -8.24 -6.05 -6.30
CA ARG A 567 -9.34 -5.09 -6.43
C ARG A 567 -10.02 -4.87 -5.09
N GLY A 568 -10.43 -5.98 -4.45
CA GLY A 568 -11.01 -5.94 -3.12
C GLY A 568 -10.07 -5.29 -2.11
N LEU A 569 -8.80 -5.68 -2.06
CA LEU A 569 -7.80 -5.11 -1.15
C LEU A 569 -7.67 -3.59 -1.33
N SER A 570 -7.55 -3.13 -2.58
CA SER A 570 -7.45 -1.71 -2.90
C SER A 570 -8.73 -0.95 -2.56
N GLU A 571 -9.89 -1.52 -2.88
CA GLU A 571 -11.19 -0.98 -2.49
C GLU A 571 -11.36 -0.90 -0.98
N GLY A 572 -10.98 -1.93 -0.22
CA GLY A 572 -11.04 -1.93 1.24
C GLY A 572 -10.18 -0.82 1.86
N VAL A 573 -9.02 -0.51 1.27
CA VAL A 573 -8.20 0.64 1.70
C VAL A 573 -8.90 1.98 1.41
N ARG A 574 -9.59 2.08 0.26
CA ARG A 574 -10.42 3.26 -0.11
C ARG A 574 -11.69 3.37 0.73
N GLU A 575 -12.34 2.27 1.05
CA GLU A 575 -13.55 2.22 1.84
C GLU A 575 -13.26 2.43 3.31
N ARG A 576 -12.14 1.94 3.84
CA ARG A 576 -11.71 2.35 5.19
C ARG A 576 -11.40 3.82 5.23
N THR A 577 -10.74 4.33 4.19
CA THR A 577 -10.63 5.77 3.98
C THR A 577 -12.02 6.42 4.07
N ARG A 578 -13.06 5.85 3.43
CA ARG A 578 -14.44 6.36 3.38
C ARG A 578 -15.39 6.15 4.57
N ASN A 579 -15.40 5.00 5.23
CA ASN A 579 -16.36 4.68 6.32
C ASN A 579 -15.94 5.29 7.66
N THR A 580 -14.64 5.55 7.80
CA THR A 580 -14.12 6.47 8.81
C THR A 580 -14.79 7.85 8.66
N GLU A 581 -15.38 8.15 7.49
CA GLU A 581 -16.06 9.40 7.14
C GLU A 581 -17.60 9.40 7.34
N GLN A 582 -18.24 8.24 7.56
CA GLN A 582 -19.72 8.13 7.67
C GLN A 582 -20.24 7.78 9.07
N THR A 583 -19.38 7.34 10.00
CA THR A 583 -19.79 6.96 11.37
C THR A 583 -19.60 8.10 12.38
N ILE A 584 -19.50 9.34 11.90
CA ILE A 584 -19.28 10.57 12.68
C ILE A 584 -20.38 11.57 12.42
#